data_AF-A0A942WBE9-F1
#
_entry.id   AF-A0A942WBE9-F1
#
_cell.length_a   1.000
_cell.length_b   1.000
_cell.length_c   1.000
_cell.angle_alpha   90.00
_cell.angle_beta   90.00
_cell.angle_gamma   90.00
#
_symmetry.space_group_name_H-M   'P 1'
#
loop_
_entity.id
_entity.type
_entity.pdbx_description
1 polymer ?
#
loop_
_entity_poly.entity_id
_entity_poly.type
_entity_poly.pdbx_seq_one_letter_code
_entity_poly.pdbx_strand_id
1 'polypeptide(L)'
;MKKGQTSKRGGIQDILFPMEYMNITQGNNGQYSHQGANALDLAGKDTGRDLFYAPFDVRCVATGDRNTEGNAAFWQSVNQVRFADGTVDYATIMVLHDNSLNGIYPGATYKQGAQIGQEGTAGNATGNHNHFEIAKGKFTHKYDLNKFGIYHLPRSISADQACFVDGTTILNANGMKWKKLADVQVGGASNGTVLNEIPNDFIKESATFYCNVDKINIRLAPSLKGQLTGDWYENGMTVKYDGYVKREGYVWISWVSSKTKNRHWMAVGELNKNGYNTKPYGTFK
;
A
#
# COMPACT_ATOMS: atom_id res chain seq x y z
N MET A 1 2.00 -8.21 -14.07
CA MET A 1 1.90 -9.46 -13.30
C MET A 1 1.36 -10.58 -14.18
N LYS A 2 1.61 -11.83 -13.83
CA LYS A 2 1.01 -13.02 -14.48
C LYS A 2 -0.34 -13.38 -13.85
N LYS A 3 -1.16 -14.14 -14.57
CA LYS A 3 -2.41 -14.72 -14.05
C LYS A 3 -2.17 -15.44 -12.72
N GLY A 4 -2.95 -15.09 -11.69
CA GLY A 4 -2.87 -15.72 -10.36
C GLY A 4 -1.64 -15.34 -9.53
N GLN A 5 -0.78 -14.44 -10.02
CA GLN A 5 0.39 -13.99 -9.26
C GLN A 5 -0.05 -13.20 -8.02
N THR A 6 0.59 -13.48 -6.89
CA THR A 6 0.40 -12.73 -5.64
C THR A 6 1.75 -12.25 -5.11
N SER A 7 1.75 -11.19 -4.32
CA SER A 7 2.94 -10.71 -3.60
C SER A 7 2.54 -10.20 -2.23
N LYS A 8 3.18 -10.76 -1.20
CA LYS A 8 2.99 -10.35 0.19
C LYS A 8 4.33 -10.41 0.92
N ARG A 9 4.86 -9.25 1.30
CA ARG A 9 6.12 -9.13 2.05
C ARG A 9 5.88 -8.40 3.36
N GLY A 10 6.30 -9.02 4.47
CA GLY A 10 6.07 -8.48 5.81
C GLY A 10 4.59 -8.40 6.18
N GLY A 11 3.77 -9.35 5.74
CA GLY A 11 2.34 -9.37 6.04
C GLY A 11 1.47 -8.41 5.22
N ILE A 12 2.06 -7.60 4.33
CA ILE A 12 1.36 -6.59 3.52
C ILE A 12 1.45 -6.98 2.04
N GLN A 13 0.34 -6.90 1.31
CA GLN A 13 0.34 -7.12 -0.14
C GLN A 13 1.09 -5.98 -0.84
N ASP A 14 2.00 -6.34 -1.74
CA ASP A 14 2.62 -5.37 -2.65
C ASP A 14 1.69 -5.13 -3.83
N ILE A 15 1.51 -3.87 -4.25
CA ILE A 15 0.72 -3.55 -5.44
C ILE A 15 1.49 -4.02 -6.68
N LEU A 16 0.99 -5.01 -7.41
CA LEU A 16 1.62 -5.48 -8.64
C LEU A 16 1.06 -4.74 -9.85
N PHE A 17 1.88 -4.50 -10.87
CA PHE A 17 1.38 -3.98 -12.14
C PHE A 17 0.36 -4.95 -12.75
N PRO A 18 -0.83 -4.47 -13.19
CA PRO A 18 -2.01 -5.32 -13.35
C PRO A 18 -2.08 -6.13 -14.64
N MET A 19 -1.12 -6.01 -15.57
CA MET A 19 -1.11 -6.75 -16.84
C MET A 19 0.19 -7.52 -17.04
N GLU A 20 0.16 -8.59 -17.85
CA GLU A 20 1.37 -9.38 -18.14
C GLU A 20 2.35 -8.64 -19.04
N TYR A 21 1.85 -7.81 -19.95
CA TYR A 21 2.63 -6.97 -20.85
C TYR A 21 2.37 -5.50 -20.55
N MET A 22 3.44 -4.73 -20.41
CA MET A 22 3.36 -3.27 -20.27
C MET A 22 3.73 -2.62 -21.59
N ASN A 23 2.72 -2.12 -22.28
CA ASN A 23 2.87 -1.28 -23.45
C ASN A 23 2.01 -0.02 -23.25
N ILE A 24 2.65 1.07 -22.84
CA ILE A 24 1.98 2.33 -22.54
C ILE A 24 1.91 3.16 -23.82
N THR A 25 0.71 3.34 -24.37
CA THR A 25 0.49 4.11 -25.60
C THR A 25 0.26 5.58 -25.33
N GLN A 26 -0.21 5.92 -24.13
CA GLN A 26 -0.29 7.28 -23.61
C GLN A 26 -0.03 7.26 -22.09
N GLY A 27 0.97 8.01 -21.64
CA GLY A 27 1.33 8.09 -20.22
C GLY A 27 0.79 9.32 -19.50
N ASN A 28 1.31 9.53 -18.28
CA ASN A 28 1.00 10.69 -17.46
C ASN A 28 1.13 12.00 -18.24
N ASN A 29 0.17 12.91 -18.04
CA ASN A 29 0.16 14.22 -18.71
C ASN A 29 0.26 14.14 -20.25
N GLY A 30 -0.23 13.04 -20.84
CA GLY A 30 -0.34 12.85 -22.28
C GLY A 30 -1.17 13.96 -22.94
N GLN A 31 -0.73 14.41 -24.11
CA GLN A 31 -1.29 15.60 -24.78
C GLN A 31 -2.60 15.33 -25.53
N TYR A 32 -3.02 14.07 -25.65
CA TYR A 32 -4.25 13.74 -26.35
C TYR A 32 -5.45 13.84 -25.40
N SER A 33 -5.40 13.12 -24.27
CA SER A 33 -6.52 13.05 -23.32
C SER A 33 -6.13 13.00 -21.84
N HIS A 34 -4.83 13.05 -21.49
CA HIS A 34 -4.35 12.87 -20.11
C HIS A 34 -3.76 14.15 -19.49
N GLN A 35 -4.01 15.33 -20.06
CA GLN A 35 -3.41 16.58 -19.58
C GLN A 35 -3.77 16.81 -18.11
N GLY A 36 -2.74 16.94 -17.26
CA GLY A 36 -2.89 17.11 -15.82
C GLY A 36 -3.36 15.86 -15.04
N ALA A 37 -3.41 14.68 -15.65
CA ALA A 37 -3.79 13.41 -15.02
C ALA A 37 -2.61 12.42 -14.95
N ASN A 38 -2.66 11.51 -13.98
CA ASN A 38 -1.71 10.39 -13.82
C ASN A 38 -2.23 9.10 -14.46
N ALA A 39 -2.81 9.23 -15.65
CA ALA A 39 -3.44 8.14 -16.39
C ALA A 39 -2.48 7.45 -17.34
N LEU A 40 -2.68 6.14 -17.51
CA LEU A 40 -1.99 5.31 -18.48
C LEU A 40 -3.00 4.63 -19.41
N ASP A 41 -2.76 4.69 -20.72
CA ASP A 41 -3.40 3.80 -21.69
C ASP A 41 -2.51 2.58 -21.88
N LEU A 42 -3.01 1.42 -21.43
CA LEU A 42 -2.29 0.15 -21.45
C LEU A 42 -2.81 -0.72 -22.60
N ALA A 43 -1.97 -0.99 -23.60
CA ALA A 43 -2.29 -1.73 -24.82
C ALA A 43 -1.56 -3.09 -24.93
N GLY A 44 -1.23 -3.68 -23.78
CA GLY A 44 -0.89 -5.10 -23.71
C GLY A 44 0.27 -5.54 -24.61
N LYS A 45 0.17 -6.75 -25.14
CA LYS A 45 1.19 -7.43 -25.93
C LYS A 45 1.20 -6.99 -27.39
N ASP A 46 0.02 -6.85 -27.97
CA ASP A 46 -0.23 -6.64 -29.39
C ASP A 46 -1.60 -5.98 -29.62
N THR A 47 -2.14 -6.03 -30.84
CA THR A 47 -3.43 -5.41 -31.18
C THR A 47 -4.66 -6.16 -30.64
N GLY A 48 -4.44 -7.30 -29.97
CA GLY A 48 -5.47 -8.12 -29.35
C GLY A 48 -6.10 -7.48 -28.11
N ARG A 49 -6.61 -8.32 -27.20
CA ARG A 49 -7.22 -7.89 -25.94
C ARG A 49 -6.65 -8.71 -24.78
N ASP A 50 -5.69 -8.13 -24.08
CA ASP A 50 -5.08 -8.71 -22.89
C ASP A 50 -5.93 -8.54 -21.64
N LEU A 51 -5.68 -9.43 -20.68
CA LEU A 51 -6.40 -9.46 -19.41
C LEU A 51 -5.80 -8.46 -18.42
N PHE A 52 -6.68 -7.87 -17.62
CA PHE A 52 -6.36 -7.00 -16.51
C PHE A 52 -6.61 -7.73 -15.19
N TYR A 53 -5.58 -7.85 -14.37
CA TYR A 53 -5.59 -8.60 -13.12
C TYR A 53 -5.63 -7.68 -11.90
N ALA A 54 -6.20 -8.18 -10.80
CA ALA A 54 -6.27 -7.47 -9.54
C ALA A 54 -4.86 -7.23 -8.98
N PRO A 55 -4.42 -5.98 -8.84
CA PRO A 55 -3.06 -5.66 -8.38
C PRO A 55 -2.85 -5.93 -6.89
N PHE A 56 -3.94 -6.13 -6.13
CA PHE A 56 -4.04 -6.49 -4.73
C PHE A 56 -5.43 -7.11 -4.47
N ASP A 57 -5.76 -7.52 -3.25
CA ASP A 57 -7.14 -7.93 -2.93
C ASP A 57 -8.08 -6.71 -3.06
N VAL A 58 -9.04 -6.79 -3.98
CA VAL A 58 -9.90 -5.66 -4.38
C VAL A 58 -11.35 -5.86 -3.96
N ARG A 59 -12.03 -4.73 -3.75
CA ARG A 59 -13.50 -4.60 -3.73
C ARG A 59 -13.92 -3.56 -4.75
N CYS A 60 -14.86 -3.87 -5.63
CA CYS A 60 -15.47 -2.89 -6.52
C CYS A 60 -16.32 -1.92 -5.68
N VAL A 61 -16.10 -0.63 -5.85
CA VAL A 61 -16.75 0.45 -5.08
C VAL A 61 -17.69 1.28 -5.93
N ALA A 62 -17.48 1.32 -7.25
CA ALA A 62 -18.36 1.98 -8.20
C ALA A 62 -18.13 1.42 -9.61
N THR A 63 -19.14 1.58 -10.47
CA THR A 63 -19.04 1.32 -11.91
C THR A 63 -19.64 2.50 -12.70
N GLY A 64 -19.22 2.66 -13.94
CA GLY A 64 -19.68 3.69 -14.88
C GLY A 64 -20.51 3.13 -16.02
N ASP A 65 -21.29 4.00 -16.65
CA ASP A 65 -22.06 3.67 -17.84
C ASP A 65 -21.16 3.38 -19.06
N ARG A 66 -21.60 2.47 -19.94
CA ARG A 66 -20.84 2.05 -21.12
C ARG A 66 -20.56 3.20 -22.08
N ASN A 67 -21.57 4.00 -22.38
CA ASN A 67 -21.53 4.96 -23.48
C ASN A 67 -20.91 6.29 -23.06
N THR A 68 -21.01 6.63 -21.78
CA THR A 68 -20.57 7.91 -21.24
C THR A 68 -19.31 7.82 -20.38
N GLU A 69 -19.06 6.69 -19.73
CA GLU A 69 -17.91 6.48 -18.83
C GLU A 69 -17.02 5.30 -19.28
N GLY A 70 -17.28 4.73 -20.47
CA GLY A 70 -16.45 3.65 -21.02
C GLY A 70 -16.40 2.40 -20.15
N ASN A 71 -17.51 2.05 -19.49
CA ASN A 71 -17.55 0.94 -18.52
C ASN A 71 -16.49 1.10 -17.40
N ALA A 72 -16.30 2.31 -16.89
CA ALA A 72 -15.37 2.54 -15.78
C ALA A 72 -15.64 1.58 -14.61
N ALA A 73 -14.60 0.97 -14.08
CA ALA A 73 -14.63 0.15 -12.89
C ALA A 73 -13.70 0.74 -11.84
N PHE A 74 -14.23 1.02 -10.66
CA PHE A 74 -13.48 1.56 -9.53
C PHE A 74 -13.28 0.47 -8.50
N TRP A 75 -12.03 0.20 -8.16
CA TRP A 75 -11.66 -0.82 -7.19
C TRP A 75 -10.88 -0.21 -6.04
N GLN A 76 -11.19 -0.63 -4.82
CA GLN A 76 -10.43 -0.26 -3.63
C GLN A 76 -9.76 -1.49 -3.04
N SER A 77 -8.58 -1.31 -2.45
CA SER A 77 -7.95 -2.36 -1.67
C SER A 77 -8.79 -2.73 -0.45
N VAL A 78 -8.89 -4.03 -0.15
CA VAL A 78 -9.61 -4.54 1.03
C VAL A 78 -8.85 -4.19 2.31
N ASN A 79 -7.52 -4.26 2.27
CA ASN A 79 -6.61 -3.88 3.35
C ASN A 79 -5.62 -2.81 2.86
N GLN A 80 -4.81 -2.25 3.77
CA GLN A 80 -3.67 -1.44 3.36
C GLN A 80 -2.66 -2.30 2.57
N VAL A 81 -2.07 -1.68 1.55
CA VAL A 81 -1.16 -2.29 0.59
C VAL A 81 0.12 -1.46 0.48
N ARG A 82 1.21 -2.07 0.04
CA ARG A 82 2.52 -1.41 -0.11
C ARG A 82 2.66 -0.85 -1.52
N PHE A 83 2.89 0.45 -1.59
CA PHE A 83 3.22 1.18 -2.80
C PHE A 83 4.71 1.03 -3.13
N ALA A 84 5.06 1.13 -4.42
CA ALA A 84 6.44 1.06 -4.90
C ALA A 84 7.32 2.23 -4.41
N ASP A 85 6.74 3.33 -3.93
CA ASP A 85 7.45 4.39 -3.23
C ASP A 85 7.85 4.03 -1.78
N GLY A 86 7.44 2.87 -1.29
CA GLY A 86 7.75 2.35 0.05
C GLY A 86 6.68 2.65 1.11
N THR A 87 5.68 3.48 0.79
CA THR A 87 4.58 3.79 1.70
C THR A 87 3.56 2.66 1.79
N VAL A 88 2.77 2.66 2.86
CA VAL A 88 1.68 1.70 3.10
C VAL A 88 0.40 2.49 3.36
N ASP A 89 -0.62 2.26 2.55
CA ASP A 89 -1.93 2.90 2.67
C ASP A 89 -2.99 2.05 1.95
N TYR A 90 -4.26 2.43 2.01
CA TYR A 90 -5.25 1.94 1.06
C TYR A 90 -4.92 2.44 -0.35
N ALA A 91 -5.37 1.69 -1.35
CA ALA A 91 -5.26 2.08 -2.75
C ALA A 91 -6.65 2.07 -3.40
N THR A 92 -6.87 3.00 -4.31
CA THR A 92 -8.04 3.02 -5.19
C THR A 92 -7.53 3.04 -6.63
N ILE A 93 -8.10 2.19 -7.49
CA ILE A 93 -7.79 2.18 -8.93
C ILE A 93 -9.04 2.44 -9.74
N MET A 94 -8.84 3.00 -10.92
CA MET A 94 -9.85 3.19 -11.95
C MET A 94 -9.36 2.49 -13.21
N VAL A 95 -10.24 1.69 -13.83
CA VAL A 95 -9.96 0.95 -15.06
C VAL A 95 -11.13 1.16 -16.02
N LEU A 96 -10.89 1.63 -17.25
CA LEU A 96 -11.93 1.81 -18.28
C LEU A 96 -11.68 0.92 -19.49
N HIS A 97 -12.63 1.00 -20.42
CA HIS A 97 -12.62 0.48 -21.78
C HIS A 97 -12.84 -1.03 -21.92
N ASP A 98 -13.02 -1.79 -20.82
CA ASP A 98 -13.53 -3.15 -20.95
C ASP A 98 -14.90 -3.15 -21.65
N ASN A 99 -15.07 -4.01 -22.65
CA ASN A 99 -16.31 -4.16 -23.37
C ASN A 99 -17.43 -4.81 -22.54
N SER A 100 -17.13 -5.34 -21.35
CA SER A 100 -18.09 -6.00 -20.47
C SER A 100 -17.80 -5.71 -19.00
N LEU A 101 -18.87 -5.47 -18.22
CA LEU A 101 -18.82 -5.41 -16.75
C LEU A 101 -19.32 -6.71 -16.09
N ASN A 102 -19.34 -7.83 -16.82
CA ASN A 102 -19.79 -9.10 -16.24
C ASN A 102 -18.91 -9.49 -15.04
N GLY A 103 -19.53 -9.69 -13.87
CA GLY A 103 -18.83 -9.92 -12.59
C GLY A 103 -18.29 -8.64 -11.92
N ILE A 104 -18.37 -7.49 -12.58
CA ILE A 104 -17.88 -6.20 -12.07
C ILE A 104 -19.07 -5.36 -11.63
N TYR A 105 -19.34 -5.35 -10.34
CA TYR A 105 -20.43 -4.56 -9.75
C TYR A 105 -20.05 -4.10 -8.33
N PRO A 106 -20.57 -2.96 -7.84
CA PRO A 106 -20.27 -2.49 -6.49
C PRO A 106 -20.53 -3.57 -5.43
N GLY A 107 -19.50 -3.89 -4.65
CA GLY A 107 -19.50 -4.95 -3.65
C GLY A 107 -18.80 -6.24 -4.08
N ALA A 108 -18.59 -6.49 -5.37
CA ALA A 108 -17.80 -7.62 -5.85
C ALA A 108 -16.37 -7.58 -5.30
N THR A 109 -15.84 -8.72 -4.90
CA THR A 109 -14.48 -8.83 -4.35
C THR A 109 -13.67 -9.90 -5.07
N TYR A 110 -12.39 -9.62 -5.30
CA TYR A 110 -11.47 -10.54 -5.95
C TYR A 110 -10.11 -10.54 -5.25
N LYS A 111 -9.44 -11.69 -5.28
CA LYS A 111 -8.07 -11.84 -4.75
C LYS A 111 -7.05 -11.29 -5.73
N GLN A 112 -5.91 -10.83 -5.22
CA GLN A 112 -4.77 -10.42 -6.05
C GLN A 112 -4.45 -11.48 -7.12
N GLY A 113 -4.25 -11.05 -8.36
CA GLY A 113 -3.98 -11.91 -9.51
C GLY A 113 -5.21 -12.54 -10.17
N ALA A 114 -6.41 -12.37 -9.62
CA ALA A 114 -7.65 -12.71 -10.32
C ALA A 114 -7.91 -11.70 -11.45
N GLN A 115 -8.56 -12.14 -12.53
CA GLN A 115 -9.00 -11.25 -13.61
C GLN A 115 -10.11 -10.33 -13.09
N ILE A 116 -9.97 -9.02 -13.32
CA ILE A 116 -10.96 -7.99 -12.98
C ILE A 116 -11.28 -7.06 -14.14
N GLY A 117 -10.73 -7.36 -15.32
CA GLY A 117 -11.03 -6.67 -16.57
C GLY A 117 -10.29 -7.29 -17.74
N GLN A 118 -10.50 -6.71 -18.90
CA GLN A 118 -9.82 -6.98 -20.16
C GLN A 118 -9.73 -5.66 -20.92
N GLU A 119 -8.70 -5.48 -21.72
CA GLU A 119 -8.62 -4.35 -22.67
C GLU A 119 -9.88 -4.28 -23.51
N GLY A 120 -10.23 -3.14 -24.05
CA GLY A 120 -11.34 -3.07 -24.99
C GLY A 120 -11.52 -1.68 -25.57
N THR A 121 -12.74 -1.41 -26.01
CA THR A 121 -13.10 -0.21 -26.77
C THR A 121 -14.38 0.43 -26.25
N ALA A 122 -14.84 0.12 -25.04
CA ALA A 122 -16.05 0.71 -24.50
C ALA A 122 -15.88 2.23 -24.30
N GLY A 123 -16.88 3.02 -24.67
CA GLY A 123 -16.80 4.48 -24.62
C GLY A 123 -15.90 5.04 -25.72
N ASN A 124 -15.16 6.11 -25.42
CA ASN A 124 -14.34 6.83 -26.40
C ASN A 124 -12.92 6.27 -26.49
N ALA A 125 -12.75 5.12 -27.16
CA ALA A 125 -11.47 4.46 -27.35
C ALA A 125 -11.16 4.27 -28.85
N THR A 126 -9.94 4.61 -29.27
CA THR A 126 -9.49 4.48 -30.67
C THR A 126 -8.88 3.11 -31.00
N GLY A 127 -8.69 2.26 -29.99
CA GLY A 127 -8.13 0.91 -30.12
C GLY A 127 -8.24 0.15 -28.79
N ASN A 128 -7.91 -1.15 -28.79
CA ASN A 128 -7.94 -1.96 -27.58
C ASN A 128 -6.91 -1.45 -26.57
N HIS A 129 -7.38 -1.04 -25.40
CA HIS A 129 -6.54 -0.73 -24.25
C HIS A 129 -7.37 -0.74 -22.97
N ASN A 130 -6.72 -0.58 -21.82
CA ASN A 130 -7.36 -0.12 -20.60
C ASN A 130 -6.75 1.22 -20.17
N HIS A 131 -7.59 2.24 -19.95
CA HIS A 131 -7.19 3.44 -19.23
C HIS A 131 -7.09 3.09 -17.75
N PHE A 132 -5.93 3.34 -17.15
CA PHE A 132 -5.60 2.96 -15.77
C PHE A 132 -5.11 4.16 -14.97
N GLU A 133 -5.73 4.36 -13.81
CA GLU A 133 -5.27 5.29 -12.78
C GLU A 133 -5.23 4.63 -11.41
N ILE A 134 -4.37 5.13 -10.54
CA ILE A 134 -4.22 4.66 -9.16
C ILE A 134 -4.04 5.84 -8.21
N ALA A 135 -4.68 5.78 -7.05
CA ALA A 135 -4.67 6.81 -6.00
C ALA A 135 -4.35 6.20 -4.64
N LYS A 136 -3.76 7.02 -3.75
CA LYS A 136 -3.61 6.68 -2.32
C LYS A 136 -4.91 6.89 -1.56
N GLY A 137 -5.15 6.08 -0.54
CA GLY A 137 -6.31 6.14 0.33
C GLY A 137 -7.55 5.43 -0.23
N LYS A 138 -8.63 5.51 0.55
CA LYS A 138 -9.93 4.91 0.23
C LYS A 138 -10.67 5.69 -0.86
N PHE A 139 -11.60 5.02 -1.53
CA PHE A 139 -12.49 5.64 -2.50
C PHE A 139 -13.32 6.73 -1.83
N THR A 140 -13.56 7.80 -2.57
CA THR A 140 -14.32 8.98 -2.10
C THR A 140 -15.47 9.24 -3.06
N HIS A 141 -15.13 9.55 -4.30
CA HIS A 141 -16.05 9.70 -5.43
C HIS A 141 -15.34 9.31 -6.74
N LYS A 142 -16.09 9.25 -7.83
CA LYS A 142 -15.61 8.71 -9.12
C LYS A 142 -14.56 9.60 -9.80
N TYR A 143 -14.87 10.87 -10.03
CA TYR A 143 -14.01 11.75 -10.84
C TYR A 143 -13.88 13.14 -10.22
N ASP A 144 -12.68 13.70 -10.35
CA ASP A 144 -12.45 15.15 -10.32
C ASP A 144 -12.30 15.65 -11.76
N LEU A 145 -12.71 16.89 -12.01
CA LEU A 145 -12.47 17.59 -13.28
C LEU A 145 -11.29 18.56 -13.08
N ASN A 146 -10.22 18.36 -13.85
CA ASN A 146 -9.06 19.25 -13.74
C ASN A 146 -9.21 20.50 -14.63
N LYS A 147 -8.26 21.43 -14.51
CA LYS A 147 -8.24 22.71 -15.26
C LYS A 147 -8.18 22.57 -16.78
N PHE A 148 -7.83 21.39 -17.30
CA PHE A 148 -7.77 21.09 -18.73
C PHE A 148 -9.07 20.46 -19.25
N GLY A 149 -10.09 20.31 -18.40
CA GLY A 149 -11.35 19.66 -18.77
C GLY A 149 -11.26 18.12 -18.80
N ILE A 150 -10.23 17.55 -18.17
CA ILE A 150 -10.01 16.10 -18.12
C ILE A 150 -10.55 15.55 -16.81
N TYR A 151 -11.45 14.57 -16.91
CA TYR A 151 -11.92 13.79 -15.77
C TYR A 151 -10.87 12.76 -15.38
N HIS A 152 -10.53 12.69 -14.09
CA HIS A 152 -9.50 11.79 -13.59
C HIS A 152 -9.86 11.26 -12.21
N LEU A 153 -9.16 10.20 -11.78
CA LEU A 153 -9.38 9.63 -10.45
C LEU A 153 -8.91 10.64 -9.38
N PRO A 154 -9.73 10.95 -8.35
CA PRO A 154 -9.34 11.85 -7.28
C PRO A 154 -8.09 11.37 -6.55
N ARG A 155 -7.14 12.30 -6.33
CA ARG A 155 -5.86 12.04 -5.65
C ARG A 155 -5.00 10.97 -6.35
N SER A 156 -5.13 10.83 -7.67
CA SER A 156 -4.31 9.91 -8.44
C SER A 156 -2.82 10.28 -8.35
N ILE A 157 -1.98 9.25 -8.32
CA ILE A 157 -0.53 9.33 -8.33
C ILE A 157 0.00 8.57 -9.54
N SER A 158 1.25 8.82 -9.91
CA SER A 158 1.87 8.09 -11.01
C SER A 158 1.97 6.59 -10.68
N ALA A 159 1.64 5.74 -11.65
CA ALA A 159 1.61 4.30 -11.46
C ALA A 159 2.99 3.69 -11.12
N ASP A 160 4.10 4.29 -11.57
CA ASP A 160 5.46 3.84 -11.23
C ASP A 160 5.84 4.10 -9.75
N GLN A 161 5.12 5.01 -9.08
CA GLN A 161 5.22 5.20 -7.63
C GLN A 161 4.35 4.21 -6.86
N ALA A 162 3.39 3.56 -7.51
CA ALA A 162 2.44 2.68 -6.88
C ALA A 162 2.75 1.19 -7.10
N CYS A 163 3.00 0.78 -8.34
CA CYS A 163 3.04 -0.62 -8.73
C CYS A 163 4.47 -1.16 -8.89
N PHE A 164 4.67 -2.39 -8.44
CA PHE A 164 5.85 -3.20 -8.74
C PHE A 164 5.68 -3.96 -10.05
N VAL A 165 6.74 -4.06 -10.85
CA VAL A 165 6.67 -4.66 -12.20
C VAL A 165 7.03 -6.15 -12.24
N ASP A 166 7.24 -6.80 -11.11
CA ASP A 166 7.60 -8.23 -11.05
C ASP A 166 6.57 -9.12 -11.76
N GLY A 167 7.07 -9.98 -12.64
CA GLY A 167 6.24 -10.84 -13.49
C GLY A 167 5.58 -10.12 -14.67
N THR A 168 5.95 -8.87 -14.97
CA THR A 168 5.51 -8.11 -16.14
C THR A 168 6.62 -8.05 -17.18
N THR A 169 6.28 -8.31 -18.44
CA THR A 169 7.15 -8.06 -19.60
C THR A 169 6.97 -6.61 -20.04
N ILE A 170 8.06 -5.83 -20.05
CA ILE A 170 8.01 -4.40 -20.40
C ILE A 170 8.34 -4.25 -21.89
N LEU A 171 7.37 -3.76 -22.67
CA LEU A 171 7.54 -3.40 -24.08
C LEU A 171 7.77 -1.90 -24.23
N ASN A 172 6.97 -1.09 -23.52
CA ASN A 172 7.13 0.36 -23.44
C ASN A 172 6.74 0.89 -22.05
N ALA A 173 7.72 1.44 -21.34
CA ALA A 173 7.59 1.98 -19.99
C ALA A 173 7.28 3.48 -19.93
N ASN A 174 7.16 4.16 -21.08
CA ASN A 174 6.91 5.60 -21.20
C ASN A 174 7.90 6.47 -20.37
N GLY A 175 9.17 6.04 -20.28
CA GLY A 175 10.24 6.76 -19.56
C GLY A 175 10.07 6.88 -18.05
N MET A 176 9.09 6.20 -17.44
CA MET A 176 8.83 6.25 -15.99
C MET A 176 9.79 5.36 -15.19
N LYS A 177 9.91 5.62 -13.88
CA LYS A 177 10.88 4.99 -12.98
C LYS A 177 10.28 3.80 -12.24
N TRP A 178 9.91 2.78 -13.00
CA TRP A 178 9.35 1.54 -12.47
C TRP A 178 10.32 0.79 -11.55
N LYS A 179 9.77 0.16 -10.51
CA LYS A 179 10.54 -0.58 -9.52
C LYS A 179 10.13 -2.05 -9.48
N LYS A 180 11.10 -2.90 -9.23
CA LYS A 180 10.90 -4.29 -8.82
C LYS A 180 10.81 -4.39 -7.31
N LEU A 181 10.27 -5.50 -6.82
CA LEU A 181 10.19 -5.82 -5.40
C LEU A 181 11.58 -5.70 -4.75
N ALA A 182 12.64 -6.18 -5.41
CA ALA A 182 14.01 -6.12 -4.91
C ALA A 182 14.54 -4.70 -4.68
N ASP A 183 14.01 -3.69 -5.37
CA ASP A 183 14.44 -2.29 -5.25
C ASP A 183 13.88 -1.62 -3.99
N VAL A 184 12.82 -2.19 -3.40
CA VAL A 184 12.19 -1.68 -2.18
C VAL A 184 12.42 -2.68 -1.06
N GLN A 185 13.31 -2.30 -0.15
CA GLN A 185 13.63 -3.10 1.01
C GLN A 185 12.42 -3.16 1.95
N VAL A 186 11.91 -4.36 2.14
CA VAL A 186 10.91 -4.66 3.15
C VAL A 186 11.67 -5.24 4.34
N GLY A 187 11.56 -4.60 5.50
CA GLY A 187 12.06 -5.20 6.74
C GLY A 187 11.53 -6.63 6.84
N GLY A 188 12.45 -7.60 6.90
CA GLY A 188 12.11 -9.03 6.92
C GLY A 188 10.99 -9.29 7.90
N ALA A 189 9.97 -10.01 7.42
CA ALA A 189 8.82 -10.55 8.16
C ALA A 189 8.73 -10.13 9.64
N SER A 190 8.31 -8.88 9.91
CA SER A 190 7.66 -8.55 11.16
C SER A 190 6.17 -8.72 10.92
N ASN A 191 5.60 -9.80 11.47
CA ASN A 191 4.16 -10.06 11.49
C ASN A 191 3.35 -8.78 11.78
N GLY A 192 2.56 -8.36 10.79
CA GLY A 192 1.34 -7.59 10.97
C GLY A 192 1.52 -6.12 11.34
N THR A 193 0.78 -5.28 10.64
CA THR A 193 0.23 -4.05 11.19
C THR A 193 -0.65 -4.41 12.38
N VAL A 194 -0.06 -4.66 13.54
CA VAL A 194 -0.82 -4.90 14.76
C VAL A 194 -1.08 -3.54 15.39
N LEU A 195 -2.12 -2.87 14.91
CA LEU A 195 -2.75 -1.86 15.75
C LEU A 195 -3.51 -2.63 16.85
N ASN A 196 -3.06 -2.49 18.09
CA ASN A 196 -3.68 -2.95 19.34
C ASN A 196 -3.61 -4.43 19.74
N GLU A 197 -3.16 -5.37 18.90
CA GLU A 197 -2.97 -6.75 19.36
C GLU A 197 -1.64 -6.96 20.10
N ILE A 198 -1.62 -8.02 20.90
CA ILE A 198 -0.49 -8.41 21.74
C ILE A 198 0.27 -9.53 20.99
N PRO A 199 1.59 -9.38 20.73
CA PRO A 199 2.37 -10.45 20.11
C PRO A 199 2.38 -11.74 20.95
N ASN A 200 2.54 -12.90 20.32
CA ASN A 200 2.54 -14.19 21.02
C ASN A 200 3.68 -14.36 22.04
N ASP A 201 4.79 -13.63 21.88
CA ASP A 201 5.94 -13.56 22.77
C ASP A 201 5.84 -12.41 23.80
N PHE A 202 4.68 -11.76 23.91
CA PHE A 202 4.45 -10.70 24.88
C PHE A 202 4.34 -11.25 26.29
N ILE A 203 5.07 -10.62 27.20
CA ILE A 203 5.02 -10.89 28.62
C ILE A 203 4.23 -9.76 29.28
N LYS A 204 3.07 -10.11 29.84
CA LYS A 204 2.26 -9.17 30.63
C LYS A 204 3.01 -8.77 31.89
N GLU A 205 3.15 -7.47 32.08
CA GLU A 205 3.79 -6.87 33.25
C GLU A 205 3.27 -5.45 33.40
N SER A 206 2.87 -5.05 34.61
CA SER A 206 2.40 -3.70 34.88
C SER A 206 3.39 -3.00 35.80
N ALA A 207 4.12 -2.02 35.26
CA ALA A 207 5.04 -1.19 36.03
C ALA A 207 5.15 0.22 35.45
N THR A 208 5.95 1.07 36.09
CA THR A 208 6.27 2.42 35.63
C THR A 208 7.74 2.50 35.23
N PHE A 209 7.99 2.94 34.00
CA PHE A 209 9.33 3.23 33.49
C PHE A 209 9.65 4.72 33.65
N TYR A 210 10.85 5.02 34.17
CA TYR A 210 11.39 6.38 34.35
C TYR A 210 12.60 6.54 33.43
N CYS A 211 12.47 7.37 32.39
CA CYS A 211 13.52 7.58 31.38
C CYS A 211 14.71 8.36 31.97
N ASN A 212 15.94 7.92 31.69
CA ASN A 212 17.17 8.60 32.12
C ASN A 212 18.13 8.96 30.97
N VAL A 213 17.65 8.91 29.73
CA VAL A 213 18.42 9.23 28.52
C VAL A 213 17.81 10.39 27.77
N ASP A 214 18.59 11.05 26.91
CA ASP A 214 18.17 12.27 26.22
C ASP A 214 16.99 12.06 25.28
N LYS A 215 16.87 10.89 24.64
CA LYS A 215 15.76 10.61 23.72
C LYS A 215 15.54 9.13 23.47
N ILE A 216 14.28 8.71 23.56
CA ILE A 216 13.80 7.42 23.09
C ILE A 216 12.57 7.63 22.21
N ASN A 217 12.66 7.20 20.96
CA ASN A 217 11.55 7.32 20.01
C ASN A 217 10.47 6.27 20.27
N ILE A 218 9.22 6.65 20.04
CA ILE A 218 8.07 5.76 20.15
C ILE A 218 7.73 5.17 18.78
N ARG A 219 7.35 3.89 18.77
CA ARG A 219 7.03 3.13 17.55
C ARG A 219 5.69 2.42 17.64
N LEU A 220 5.11 2.10 16.48
CA LEU A 220 3.88 1.30 16.37
C LEU A 220 4.13 -0.22 16.41
N ALA A 221 5.40 -0.65 16.42
CA ALA A 221 5.79 -2.05 16.57
C ALA A 221 7.10 -2.16 17.37
N PRO A 222 7.34 -3.26 18.10
CA PRO A 222 8.58 -3.48 18.85
C PRO A 222 9.71 -3.94 17.92
N SER A 223 10.13 -3.04 17.04
CA SER A 223 11.20 -3.21 16.06
C SER A 223 11.81 -1.86 15.74
N LEU A 224 13.13 -1.81 15.53
CA LEU A 224 13.90 -0.67 15.03
C LEU A 224 13.42 -0.21 13.64
N LYS A 225 12.73 -1.09 12.90
CA LYS A 225 12.08 -0.77 11.61
C LYS A 225 10.60 -0.38 11.77
N GLY A 226 10.05 -0.47 12.98
CA GLY A 226 8.68 -0.06 13.28
C GLY A 226 8.47 1.43 13.01
N GLN A 227 7.30 1.77 12.44
CA GLN A 227 6.94 3.16 12.14
C GLN A 227 7.02 4.02 13.40
N LEU A 228 7.72 5.16 13.28
CA LEU A 228 7.79 6.18 14.32
C LEU A 228 6.44 6.89 14.47
N THR A 229 6.05 7.20 15.70
CA THR A 229 4.84 8.03 15.94
C THR A 229 5.10 9.52 15.77
N GLY A 230 6.38 9.93 15.80
CA GLY A 230 6.81 11.34 15.85
C GLY A 230 6.95 11.88 17.28
N ASP A 231 6.45 11.15 18.28
CA ASP A 231 6.61 11.47 19.70
C ASP A 231 7.82 10.71 20.31
N TRP A 232 8.35 11.21 21.43
CA TRP A 232 9.49 10.62 22.14
C TRP A 232 9.36 10.76 23.66
N TYR A 233 10.19 10.00 24.39
CA TYR A 233 10.48 10.19 25.80
C TYR A 233 11.91 10.72 25.96
N GLU A 234 12.13 11.58 26.95
CA GLU A 234 13.43 12.13 27.31
C GLU A 234 13.62 12.07 28.83
N ASN A 235 14.81 12.44 29.31
CA ASN A 235 15.20 12.34 30.71
C ASN A 235 14.16 12.99 31.64
N GLY A 236 13.73 12.25 32.67
CA GLY A 236 12.73 12.69 33.63
C GLY A 236 11.28 12.38 33.25
N MET A 237 10.99 11.98 32.00
CA MET A 237 9.65 11.53 31.61
C MET A 237 9.35 10.10 32.08
N THR A 238 8.08 9.83 32.35
CA THR A 238 7.62 8.54 32.90
C THR A 238 6.44 7.96 32.15
N VAL A 239 6.40 6.63 31.99
CA VAL A 239 5.27 5.92 31.35
C VAL A 239 4.86 4.69 32.15
N LYS A 240 3.55 4.51 32.32
CA LYS A 240 2.98 3.24 32.79
C LYS A 240 2.82 2.30 31.61
N TYR A 241 3.38 1.10 31.70
CA TYR A 241 3.35 0.10 30.64
C TYR A 241 2.60 -1.16 31.09
N ASP A 242 2.09 -1.94 30.13
CA ASP A 242 1.25 -3.13 30.37
C ASP A 242 1.89 -4.45 29.92
N GLY A 243 3.13 -4.38 29.41
CA GLY A 243 4.02 -5.52 29.26
C GLY A 243 5.20 -5.22 28.37
N TYR A 244 5.95 -6.26 28.02
CA TYR A 244 7.17 -6.13 27.23
C TYR A 244 7.42 -7.32 26.29
N VAL A 245 8.32 -7.11 25.33
CA VAL A 245 8.93 -8.15 24.49
C VAL A 245 10.45 -7.96 24.43
N LYS A 246 11.17 -9.02 24.05
CA LYS A 246 12.62 -8.99 23.82
C LYS A 246 12.89 -9.26 22.34
N ARG A 247 13.32 -8.24 21.60
CA ARG A 247 13.47 -8.31 20.13
C ARG A 247 14.61 -7.44 19.64
N GLU A 248 15.30 -7.92 18.62
CA GLU A 248 16.36 -7.17 17.92
C GLU A 248 17.48 -6.68 18.85
N GLY A 249 17.73 -7.39 19.96
CA GLY A 249 18.72 -7.00 20.96
C GLY A 249 18.25 -5.97 21.98
N TYR A 250 16.95 -5.68 22.05
CA TYR A 250 16.39 -4.70 23.01
C TYR A 250 15.23 -5.27 23.82
N VAL A 251 15.04 -4.72 25.02
CA VAL A 251 13.76 -4.81 25.75
C VAL A 251 12.84 -3.72 25.23
N TRP A 252 11.64 -4.10 24.78
CA TRP A 252 10.61 -3.18 24.33
C TRP A 252 9.43 -3.22 25.30
N ILE A 253 9.11 -2.10 25.93
CA ILE A 253 7.87 -1.98 26.73
C ILE A 253 6.72 -1.51 25.84
N SER A 254 5.49 -1.78 26.28
CA SER A 254 4.26 -1.45 25.56
C SER A 254 3.21 -0.76 26.42
N TRP A 255 2.41 0.12 25.82
CA TRP A 255 1.22 0.70 26.45
C TRP A 255 0.21 1.12 25.39
N VAL A 256 -1.05 1.31 25.80
CA VAL A 256 -2.07 1.93 24.94
C VAL A 256 -2.02 3.45 25.15
N SER A 257 -1.73 4.20 24.09
CA SER A 257 -1.68 5.65 24.14
C SER A 257 -3.07 6.24 24.43
N SER A 258 -3.16 7.13 25.43
CA SER A 258 -4.42 7.81 25.77
C SER A 258 -4.91 8.73 24.65
N LYS A 259 -3.98 9.30 23.87
CA LYS A 259 -4.22 10.23 22.75
C LYS A 259 -4.67 9.52 21.48
N THR A 260 -3.93 8.50 21.05
CA THR A 260 -4.16 7.84 19.74
C THR A 260 -5.00 6.57 19.84
N LYS A 261 -5.20 6.03 21.05
CA LYS A 261 -5.80 4.71 21.30
C LYS A 261 -5.06 3.54 20.62
N ASN A 262 -3.84 3.78 20.17
CA ASN A 262 -2.97 2.77 19.57
C ASN A 262 -1.95 2.25 20.58
N ARG A 263 -1.61 0.97 20.46
CA ARG A 263 -0.49 0.35 21.17
C ARG A 263 0.83 0.94 20.67
N HIS A 264 1.58 1.50 21.61
CA HIS A 264 2.89 2.10 21.40
C HIS A 264 3.97 1.19 21.97
N TRP A 265 5.17 1.27 21.40
CA TRP A 265 6.34 0.49 21.78
C TRP A 265 7.56 1.38 21.89
N MET A 266 8.42 1.08 22.86
CA MET A 266 9.65 1.81 23.09
C MET A 266 10.77 0.88 23.56
N ALA A 267 11.94 0.97 22.94
CA ALA A 267 13.13 0.23 23.36
C ALA A 267 13.73 0.90 24.60
N VAL A 268 13.82 0.17 25.71
CA VAL A 268 14.19 0.72 27.03
C VAL A 268 15.47 0.10 27.62
N GLY A 269 16.19 -0.66 26.80
CA GLY A 269 17.51 -1.14 27.16
C GLY A 269 18.02 -2.22 26.21
N GLU A 270 19.32 -2.47 26.27
CA GLU A 270 20.02 -3.42 25.40
C GLU A 270 20.20 -4.78 26.10
N LEU A 271 19.93 -5.83 25.35
CA LEU A 271 20.06 -7.22 25.78
C LEU A 271 21.46 -7.76 25.49
N ASN A 272 22.01 -8.53 26.43
CA ASN A 272 23.17 -9.37 26.16
C ASN A 272 22.77 -10.67 25.43
N LYS A 273 23.76 -11.50 25.08
CA LYS A 273 23.56 -12.80 24.39
C LYS A 273 22.65 -13.78 25.14
N ASN A 274 22.51 -13.61 26.46
CA ASN A 274 21.68 -14.45 27.32
C ASN A 274 20.28 -13.84 27.55
N GLY A 275 19.94 -12.72 26.88
CA GLY A 275 18.63 -12.08 26.99
C GLY A 275 18.41 -11.28 28.28
N TYR A 276 19.47 -10.89 29.00
CA TYR A 276 19.39 -9.97 30.14
C TYR A 276 19.58 -8.53 29.68
N ASN A 277 18.79 -7.60 30.22
CA ASN A 277 18.97 -6.17 29.99
C ASN A 277 20.20 -5.68 30.75
N THR A 278 21.30 -5.45 30.04
CA THR A 278 22.58 -5.03 30.65
C THR A 278 22.82 -3.54 30.59
N LYS A 279 22.00 -2.80 29.82
CA LYS A 279 22.12 -1.35 29.66
C LYS A 279 20.72 -0.73 29.61
N PRO A 280 20.05 -0.60 30.76
CA PRO A 280 18.72 0.00 30.82
C PRO A 280 18.79 1.51 30.55
N TYR A 281 17.83 2.02 29.79
CA TYR A 281 17.68 3.45 29.44
C TYR A 281 16.84 4.21 30.48
N GLY A 282 16.70 3.64 31.67
CA GLY A 282 15.85 4.15 32.73
C GLY A 282 15.76 3.20 33.92
N THR A 283 14.84 3.50 34.83
CA THR A 283 14.52 2.63 35.97
C THR A 283 13.08 2.12 35.88
N PHE A 284 12.84 0.91 36.38
CA PHE A 284 11.55 0.23 36.38
C PHE A 284 11.07 0.11 37.84
N LYS A 285 9.84 0.54 38.15
CA LYS A 285 9.23 0.46 39.49
C LYS A 285 7.79 0.02 39.44
#